data_AF-A0A6N2AW67-F1
#
_entry.id   AF-A0A6N2AW67-F1
#
_cell.length_a   1.000
_cell.length_b   1.000
_cell.length_c   1.000
_cell.angle_alpha   90.00
_cell.angle_beta   90.00
_cell.angle_gamma   90.00
#
_symmetry.space_group_name_H-M   'P 1'
#
loop_
_entity.id
_entity.type
_entity.pdbx_description
1 polymer ?
#
loop_
_entity_poly.entity_id
_entity_poly.type
_entity_poly.pdbx_seq_one_letter_code
_entity_poly.pdbx_strand_id
1 'polypeptide(L)'
;MDSNNNKHFLVKYLVCRHNYAARYTDYVLDGCGECFPTGARETLESFTCAACHFHQIFHRKFEVEVEDGAESSIISINHPSHGTC
;
A
#
# COMPACT_ATOMS: atom_id res chain seq x y z
N MET A 1 -9.36 -33.05 6.22
CA MET A 1 -8.18 -32.40 6.82
C MET A 1 -7.98 -31.20 5.96
N ASP A 2 -8.67 -30.12 6.31
CA ASP A 2 -8.85 -29.01 5.41
C ASP A 2 -7.70 -28.07 5.74
N SER A 3 -6.62 -28.18 4.95
CA SER A 3 -5.47 -27.30 5.07
C SER A 3 -5.97 -25.88 4.87
N ASN A 4 -6.08 -25.16 5.97
CA ASN A 4 -6.50 -23.77 6.02
C ASN A 4 -5.43 -22.92 5.30
N ASN A 5 -5.60 -22.75 3.98
CA ASN A 5 -4.61 -22.13 3.11
C ASN A 5 -4.80 -20.60 3.08
N ASN A 6 -4.92 -20.02 4.27
CA ASN A 6 -5.06 -18.58 4.47
C ASN A 6 -3.77 -17.90 4.04
N LYS A 7 -3.70 -17.47 2.79
CA LYS A 7 -2.56 -16.68 2.32
C LYS A 7 -2.66 -15.28 2.90
N HIS A 8 -1.70 -14.93 3.73
CA HIS A 8 -1.54 -13.59 4.26
C HIS A 8 -0.75 -12.74 3.26
N PHE A 9 -1.30 -11.57 2.90
CA PHE A 9 -0.63 -10.62 2.03
C PHE A 9 -0.29 -9.34 2.79
N LEU A 10 0.96 -8.96 2.69
CA LEU A 10 1.48 -7.68 3.17
C LEU A 10 1.26 -6.61 2.10
N VAL A 11 0.56 -5.54 2.45
CA VAL A 11 0.30 -4.43 1.52
C VAL A 11 1.20 -3.24 1.80
N LYS A 12 1.99 -2.84 0.79
CA LYS A 12 2.85 -1.65 0.83
C LYS A 12 2.47 -0.68 -0.27
N TYR A 13 2.57 0.61 0.02
CA TYR A 13 2.37 1.70 -0.95
C TYR A 13 3.69 2.41 -1.15
N LEU A 14 4.35 2.25 -2.30
CA LEU A 14 5.78 2.62 -2.44
C LEU A 14 6.08 3.68 -3.50
N VAL A 15 5.24 3.84 -4.51
CA VAL A 15 5.56 4.73 -5.66
C VAL A 15 4.40 5.68 -5.91
N CYS A 16 4.57 6.97 -5.65
CA CYS A 16 3.58 7.98 -6.01
C CYS A 16 3.43 8.08 -7.53
N ARG A 17 2.19 8.07 -8.01
CA ARG A 17 1.81 8.17 -9.43
C ARG A 17 1.09 9.48 -9.75
N HIS A 18 1.13 10.45 -8.83
CA HIS A 18 0.56 11.76 -9.10
C HIS A 18 1.42 12.49 -10.15
N ASN A 19 0.78 12.92 -11.24
CA ASN A 19 1.44 13.75 -12.25
C ASN A 19 1.36 15.22 -11.84
N TYR A 20 2.48 15.77 -11.37
CA TYR A 20 2.58 17.17 -10.92
C TYR A 20 2.40 18.16 -12.06
N ALA A 21 2.79 17.75 -13.26
CA ALA A 21 2.75 18.59 -14.45
C ALA A 21 1.51 18.36 -15.33
N ALA A 22 0.52 17.58 -14.85
CA ALA A 22 -0.71 17.31 -15.58
C ALA A 22 -1.43 18.60 -16.04
N ARG A 23 -1.35 19.65 -15.21
CA ARG A 23 -1.92 20.98 -15.49
C ARG A 23 -1.14 21.79 -16.55
N TYR A 24 0.08 21.38 -16.87
CA TYR A 24 0.98 22.02 -17.83
C TYR A 24 1.15 21.18 -19.10
N THR A 25 0.23 20.24 -19.38
CA THR A 25 0.30 19.30 -20.50
C THR A 25 1.57 18.44 -20.53
N ASP A 26 2.24 18.30 -19.38
CA ASP A 26 3.52 17.61 -19.25
C ASP A 26 3.38 16.44 -18.24
N TYR A 27 4.41 15.60 -18.14
CA TYR A 27 4.43 14.41 -17.30
C TYR A 27 5.66 14.38 -16.40
N VAL A 28 5.45 14.72 -15.14
CA VAL A 28 6.50 14.69 -14.11
C VAL A 28 5.95 13.97 -12.88
N LEU A 29 6.62 12.91 -12.48
CA LEU A 29 6.38 12.19 -11.24
C LEU A 29 7.42 12.65 -10.21
N ASP A 30 6.97 13.18 -9.06
CA ASP A 30 7.82 13.33 -7.89
C ASP A 30 7.68 12.07 -7.03
N GLY A 31 8.73 11.26 -7.00
CA GLY A 31 8.70 9.92 -6.42
C GLY A 31 9.18 9.92 -4.97
N CYS A 32 8.26 9.94 -4.01
CA CYS A 32 8.56 9.51 -2.65
C CYS A 32 8.82 7.98 -2.66
N GLY A 33 10.08 7.59 -2.50
CA GLY A 33 10.54 6.21 -2.67
C GLY A 33 10.13 5.24 -1.56
N GLU A 34 9.72 5.75 -0.39
CA GLU A 34 9.24 4.97 0.75
C GLU A 34 8.13 5.78 1.43
N CYS A 35 6.89 5.26 1.45
CA CYS A 35 5.77 5.95 2.07
C CYS A 35 5.90 5.91 3.59
N PHE A 36 6.16 7.06 4.20
CA PHE A 36 6.02 7.25 5.64
C PHE A 36 4.64 7.87 5.92
N PRO A 37 3.74 7.19 6.64
CA PRO A 37 2.48 7.79 7.07
C PRO A 37 2.76 8.96 8.02
N THR A 38 2.12 10.11 7.82
CA THR A 38 2.35 11.33 8.64
C THR A 38 1.70 11.27 10.02
N GLY A 39 0.74 10.36 10.23
CA GLY A 39 -0.09 10.30 11.44
C GLY A 39 0.04 9.02 12.27
N ALA A 40 -0.47 9.09 13.50
CA ALA A 40 -0.63 7.92 14.36
C ALA A 40 -1.51 6.85 13.69
N ARG A 41 -1.23 5.57 14.01
CA ARG A 41 -2.02 4.43 13.53
C ARG A 41 -3.51 4.71 13.80
N GLU A 42 -4.38 4.37 12.86
CA GLU A 42 -5.84 4.60 12.90
C GLU A 42 -6.32 6.05 12.68
N THR A 43 -5.45 7.05 12.44
CA THR A 43 -5.90 8.43 12.12
C THR A 43 -6.02 8.66 10.62
N LEU A 44 -6.82 9.65 10.21
CA LEU A 44 -6.92 10.10 8.81
C LEU A 44 -5.55 10.48 8.22
N GLU A 45 -4.68 11.06 9.04
CA GLU A 45 -3.32 11.44 8.67
C GLU A 45 -2.41 10.23 8.40
N SER A 46 -2.75 9.05 8.90
CA SER A 46 -2.02 7.81 8.59
C SER A 46 -2.12 7.43 7.12
N PHE A 47 -3.13 7.91 6.39
CA PHE A 47 -3.28 7.66 4.95
C PHE A 47 -2.59 8.71 4.07
N THR A 48 -1.94 9.70 4.67
CA THR A 48 -1.21 10.75 3.95
C THR A 48 0.28 10.45 3.98
N CYS A 49 0.95 10.57 2.83
CA CYS A 49 2.39 10.42 2.72
C CYS A 49 3.11 11.67 3.27
N ALA A 50 4.05 11.49 4.19
CA ALA A 50 4.82 12.59 4.78
C ALA A 50 5.75 13.29 3.79
N ALA A 51 6.16 12.61 2.72
CA ALA A 51 7.08 13.16 1.73
C ALA A 51 6.38 13.99 0.65
N CYS A 52 5.25 13.51 0.13
CA CYS A 52 4.54 14.18 -0.98
C CYS A 52 3.19 14.80 -0.58
N HIS A 53 2.74 14.58 0.66
CA HIS A 53 1.44 15.02 1.20
C HIS A 53 0.21 14.56 0.39
N PHE A 54 0.37 13.58 -0.50
CA PHE A 54 -0.73 12.91 -1.17
C PHE A 54 -1.20 11.68 -0.40
N HIS A 55 -2.46 11.33 -0.62
CA HIS A 55 -3.06 10.12 -0.06
C HIS A 55 -2.36 8.85 -0.59
N GLN A 56 -2.31 7.78 0.21
CA GLN A 56 -1.74 6.48 -0.18
C GLN A 56 -2.38 5.90 -1.45
N ILE A 57 -3.61 6.31 -1.81
CA ILE A 57 -4.29 5.93 -3.07
C ILE A 57 -3.48 6.35 -4.31
N PHE A 58 -2.76 7.47 -4.24
CA PHE A 58 -1.90 7.91 -5.34
C PHE A 58 -0.63 7.07 -5.45
N HIS A 59 -0.35 6.23 -4.46
CA HIS A 59 0.80 5.35 -4.47
C HIS A 59 0.41 3.98 -5.01
N ARG A 60 1.32 3.37 -5.77
CA ARG A 60 1.12 2.01 -6.26
C ARG A 60 1.09 1.03 -5.09
N LYS A 61 0.02 0.24 -5.01
CA LYS A 61 -0.15 -0.89 -4.10
C LYS A 61 0.77 -2.03 -4.54
N PHE A 62 1.54 -2.57 -3.61
CA PHE A 62 2.34 -3.78 -3.75
C PHE A 62 1.88 -4.79 -2.72
N GLU A 63 1.60 -6.00 -3.18
CA GLU A 63 1.18 -7.13 -2.35
C GLU A 63 2.34 -8.13 -2.32
N VAL A 64 2.74 -8.53 -1.12
CA VAL A 64 3.78 -9.55 -0.92
C VAL A 64 3.15 -10.67 -0.11
N GLU A 65 3.16 -11.89 -0.66
CA GLU A 65 2.75 -13.09 0.08
C GLU A 65 3.73 -13.28 1.24
N VAL A 66 3.20 -13.35 2.46
CA VAL A 66 3.99 -13.58 3.67
C VAL A 66 3.53 -14.87 4.32
N GLU A 67 4.51 -15.69 4.70
CA GLU A 67 4.27 -16.89 5.49
C GLU A 67 3.94 -16.50 6.94
N ASP A 68 3.06 -17.27 7.58
CA ASP A 68 2.60 -17.04 8.95
C ASP A 68 3.79 -17.03 9.94
N GLY A 69 4.16 -15.86 10.44
CA GLY A 69 5.25 -15.71 11.42
C GLY A 69 5.93 -14.34 11.51
N ALA A 70 5.62 -13.40 10.62
CA ALA A 70 6.20 -12.06 10.67
C ALA A 70 5.22 -11.05 11.28
N GLU A 71 5.39 -10.70 12.55
CA GLU A 71 4.77 -9.48 13.10
C GLU A 71 5.34 -8.26 12.37
N SER A 72 4.53 -7.67 11.50
CA SER A 72 4.83 -6.39 10.85
C SER A 72 3.71 -5.41 11.15
N SER A 73 4.04 -4.14 11.37
CA SER A 73 3.07 -3.06 11.64
C SER A 73 2.22 -2.67 10.43
N ILE A 74 2.10 -3.54 9.44
CA ILE A 74 1.49 -3.31 8.14
C ILE A 74 0.15 -4.04 8.07
N ILE A 75 -0.79 -3.48 7.30
CA ILE A 75 -2.13 -4.01 7.09
C ILE A 75 -2.01 -5.39 6.42
N SER A 76 -2.23 -6.45 7.21
CA SER A 76 -2.44 -7.81 6.71
C SER A 76 -3.87 -7.91 6.18
N ILE A 77 -4.04 -8.15 4.88
CA ILE A 77 -5.35 -8.40 4.30
C ILE A 77 -5.50 -9.91 4.08
N ASN A 78 -6.51 -10.51 4.70
CA ASN A 78 -6.86 -11.90 4.44
C ASN A 78 -7.53 -11.95 3.05
N HIS A 79 -6.90 -12.61 2.09
CA HIS A 79 -7.55 -12.85 0.80
C HIS A 79 -8.17 -14.25 0.82
N PRO A 80 -9.51 -14.38 0.87
CA PRO A 80 -10.14 -15.69 0.78
C PRO A 80 -9.75 -16.29 -0.57
N SER A 81 -9.16 -17.49 -0.54
CA SER A 81 -8.90 -18.28 -1.73
C SER A 81 -10.23 -18.72 -2.33
N HIS A 82 -10.88 -17.82 -3.08
CA HIS A 82 -12.07 -18.19 -3.83
C HIS A 82 -11.59 -19.05 -5.01
N GLY A 83 -11.71 -20.37 -4.84
CA GLY A 83 -11.58 -21.32 -5.94
C GLY A 83 -12.46 -20.83 -7.08
N THR A 84 -11.82 -20.46 -8.18
CA THR A 84 -12.50 -20.06 -9.41
C THR A 84 -12.92 -21.35 -10.09
N CYS A 85 -14.22 -21.50 -10.37
CA CYS A 85 -14.72 -22.43 -11.36
C CYS A 85 -14.67 -21.81 -12.76
#